data_AF-A0A6P1NYL0-F1
#
_entry.id   AF-A0A6P1NYL0-F1
#
_cell.length_a   1.000
_cell.length_b   1.000
_cell.length_c   1.000
_cell.angle_alpha   90.00
_cell.angle_beta   90.00
_cell.angle_gamma   90.00
#
_symmetry.space_group_name_H-M   'P 1'
#
loop_
_entity.id
_entity.type
_entity.pdbx_description
1 polymer ?
#
loop_
_entity_poly.entity_id
_entity_poly.type
_entity_poly.pdbx_seq_one_letter_code
_entity_poly.pdbx_strand_id
1 'polypeptide(L)'
;MSEKLSILVRVDLDHAKAQVLAKGHVTVHSIQALYVVVKRANALKHNLDLELDVRNARVDPEALRQLQACSETHHLPARIDPQQTHCTLSILPPRRATAKAVEFSHAA
;
A
#
# COMPACT_ATOMS: atom_id res chain seq x y z
N MET A 1 -24.18 1.16 4.41
CA MET A 1 -23.47 0.12 5.17
C MET A 1 -21.98 0.40 5.07
N SER A 2 -21.31 0.67 6.19
CA SER A 2 -19.88 1.04 6.20
C SER A 2 -19.02 -0.18 5.92
N GLU A 3 -18.32 -0.20 4.79
CA GLU A 3 -17.30 -1.21 4.49
C GLU A 3 -16.19 -1.09 5.54
N LYS A 4 -16.21 -1.96 6.57
CA LYS A 4 -15.20 -1.95 7.63
C LYS A 4 -13.85 -2.35 7.05
N LEU A 5 -12.87 -1.44 7.08
CA LEU A 5 -11.50 -1.75 6.73
C LEU A 5 -10.92 -2.72 7.76
N SER A 6 -10.50 -3.90 7.30
CA SER A 6 -9.80 -4.89 8.10
C SER A 6 -8.35 -4.96 7.66
N ILE A 7 -7.42 -4.76 8.60
CA ILE A 7 -5.99 -4.75 8.36
C ILE A 7 -5.36 -5.89 9.15
N LEU A 8 -4.65 -6.78 8.46
CA LEU A 8 -3.90 -7.88 9.03
C LEU A 8 -2.43 -7.64 8.76
N VAL A 9 -1.62 -7.56 9.82
CA VAL A 9 -0.18 -7.39 9.72
C VAL A 9 0.48 -8.68 10.15
N ARG A 10 1.23 -9.28 9.25
CA ARG A 10 2.07 -10.45 9.50
C ARG A 10 3.51 -9.98 9.46
N VAL A 11 4.24 -10.14 10.55
CA VAL A 11 5.67 -9.80 10.61
C VAL A 11 6.43 -11.08 10.85
N ASP A 12 7.32 -11.40 9.92
CA ASP A 12 8.29 -12.47 10.00
C ASP A 12 9.65 -11.83 10.32
N LEU A 13 10.05 -11.95 11.59
CA LEU A 13 11.28 -11.36 12.09
C LEU A 13 12.52 -12.15 11.67
N ASP A 14 12.37 -13.45 11.41
CA ASP A 14 13.44 -14.34 10.95
C ASP A 14 13.86 -14.00 9.52
N HIS A 15 12.88 -13.93 8.61
CA HIS A 15 13.11 -13.59 7.20
C HIS A 15 13.13 -12.09 6.90
N ALA A 16 12.97 -11.24 7.92
CA ALA A 16 12.90 -9.78 7.80
C ALA A 16 11.83 -9.32 6.78
N LYS A 17 10.64 -9.92 6.85
CA LYS A 17 9.52 -9.59 5.96
C LYS A 17 8.30 -9.20 6.76
N ALA A 18 7.58 -8.17 6.32
CA ALA A 18 6.26 -7.86 6.84
C ALA A 18 5.25 -7.79 5.70
N GLN A 19 4.15 -8.52 5.87
CA GLN A 19 3.00 -8.50 4.97
C GLN A 19 1.84 -7.77 5.63
N VAL A 20 1.32 -6.75 4.96
CA VAL A 20 0.16 -5.98 5.39
C VAL A 20 -0.99 -6.30 4.43
N LEU A 21 -1.93 -7.10 4.90
CA LEU A 21 -3.13 -7.47 4.15
C LEU A 21 -4.26 -6.52 4.49
N ALA A 22 -4.71 -5.75 3.50
CA ALA A 22 -5.89 -4.90 3.61
C ALA A 22 -7.10 -5.59 2.96
N LYS A 23 -8.23 -5.56 3.65
CA LYS A 23 -9.54 -6.04 3.17
C LYS A 23 -10.61 -4.99 3.44
N GLY A 24 -11.55 -4.82 2.53
CA GLY A 24 -12.59 -3.78 2.62
C GLY A 24 -12.30 -2.63 1.67
N HIS A 25 -12.45 -1.38 2.13
CA HIS A 25 -12.31 -0.19 1.29
C HIS A 25 -11.17 0.71 1.80
N VAL A 26 -10.16 0.92 0.95
CA VAL A 26 -9.03 1.82 1.19
C VAL A 26 -9.30 3.13 0.45
N THR A 27 -9.58 4.17 1.23
CA THR A 27 -9.78 5.54 0.76
C THR A 27 -8.58 6.42 1.12
N VAL A 28 -8.53 7.65 0.62
CA VAL A 28 -7.52 8.67 0.99
C VAL A 28 -7.50 9.01 2.49
N HIS A 29 -8.61 8.75 3.21
CA HIS A 29 -8.65 8.89 4.66
C HIS A 29 -8.10 7.65 5.36
N SER A 30 -8.46 6.47 4.86
CA SER A 30 -8.08 5.19 5.49
C SER A 30 -6.63 4.78 5.18
N ILE A 31 -6.06 5.24 4.05
CA ILE A 31 -4.67 4.99 3.66
C ILE A 31 -3.67 5.56 4.67
N GLN A 32 -4.02 6.65 5.37
CA GLN A 32 -3.16 7.22 6.41
C GLN A 32 -2.91 6.22 7.54
N ALA A 33 -3.92 5.44 7.91
CA ALA A 33 -3.76 4.38 8.90
C ALA A 33 -2.83 3.27 8.38
N LEU A 34 -2.93 2.91 7.09
CA LEU A 34 -1.99 1.99 6.45
C LEU A 34 -0.55 2.50 6.53
N TYR A 35 -0.31 3.77 6.20
CA TYR A 35 1.04 4.34 6.26
C TYR A 35 1.63 4.31 7.67
N VAL A 36 0.83 4.61 8.70
CA VAL A 36 1.29 4.51 10.10
C VAL A 36 1.66 3.07 10.46
N VAL A 37 0.90 2.09 9.99
CA VAL A 37 1.19 0.66 10.21
C VAL A 37 2.48 0.26 9.50
N VAL A 38 2.64 0.63 8.22
CA VAL A 38 3.85 0.35 7.44
C VAL A 38 5.08 0.99 8.08
N LYS A 39 4.99 2.25 8.53
CA LYS A 39 6.06 2.92 9.26
C LYS A 39 6.46 2.16 10.51
N ARG A 40 5.47 1.76 11.32
CA ARG A 40 5.72 1.02 12.56
C ARG A 40 6.38 -0.32 12.26
N ALA A 41 5.93 -1.03 11.23
CA ALA A 41 6.54 -2.28 10.81
C ALA A 41 7.99 -2.06 10.33
N ASN A 42 8.27 -1.02 9.55
CA ASN A 42 9.64 -0.66 9.14
C ASN A 42 10.54 -0.33 10.33
N ALA A 43 9.99 0.32 11.37
CA ALA A 43 10.73 0.65 12.58
C ALA A 43 11.05 -0.57 13.47
N LEU A 44 10.42 -1.74 13.24
CA LEU A 44 10.72 -2.96 13.99
C LEU A 44 12.09 -3.54 13.63
N LYS A 45 12.52 -3.41 12.37
CA LYS A 45 13.80 -3.94 11.90
C LYS A 45 14.28 -3.16 10.69
N HIS A 46 15.55 -2.77 10.70
CA HIS A 46 16.18 -2.15 9.52
C HIS A 46 16.18 -3.14 8.34
N ASN A 47 15.88 -2.64 7.14
CA ASN A 47 15.79 -3.41 5.89
C ASN A 47 14.71 -4.50 5.88
N LEU A 48 13.57 -4.23 6.51
CA LEU A 48 12.41 -5.13 6.43
C LEU A 48 11.73 -4.99 5.07
N ASP A 49 11.53 -6.10 4.36
CA ASP A 49 10.75 -6.14 3.13
C ASP A 49 9.26 -6.05 3.46
N LEU A 50 8.64 -4.94 3.08
CA LEU A 50 7.24 -4.64 3.36
C LEU A 50 6.38 -4.91 2.12
N GLU A 51 5.46 -5.86 2.23
CA GLU A 51 4.53 -6.19 1.15
C GLU A 51 3.12 -5.76 1.55
N LEU A 52 2.53 -4.85 0.79
CA LEU A 52 1.16 -4.39 0.95
C LEU A 52 0.23 -5.17 0.01
N ASP A 53 -0.54 -6.09 0.57
CA ASP A 53 -1.54 -6.85 -0.18
C ASP A 53 -2.91 -6.17 -0.12
N VAL A 54 -3.29 -5.56 -1.24
CA VAL A 54 -4.61 -4.95 -1.45
C VAL A 54 -5.46 -5.76 -2.44
N ARG A 55 -5.08 -7.00 -2.77
CA ARG A 55 -5.78 -7.86 -3.77
C ARG A 55 -7.27 -8.03 -3.47
N ASN A 56 -7.62 -8.09 -2.20
CA ASN A 56 -8.98 -8.27 -1.68
C ASN A 56 -9.62 -6.99 -1.13
N ALA A 57 -8.99 -5.83 -1.36
CA ALA A 57 -9.52 -4.53 -1.02
C ALA A 57 -9.97 -3.77 -2.26
N ARG A 58 -11.00 -2.94 -2.11
CA ARG A 58 -11.30 -1.85 -3.03
C ARG A 58 -10.40 -0.69 -2.67
N VAL A 59 -9.59 -0.23 -3.59
CA VAL A 59 -8.70 0.92 -3.39
C VAL A 59 -9.16 2.04 -4.30
N ASP A 60 -9.40 3.21 -3.72
CA ASP A 60 -9.72 4.40 -4.51
C ASP A 60 -8.53 4.77 -5.42
N PRO A 61 -8.75 5.21 -6.68
CA PRO A 61 -7.67 5.56 -7.59
C PRO A 61 -6.72 6.63 -7.04
N GLU A 62 -7.20 7.54 -6.19
CA GLU A 62 -6.32 8.52 -5.55
C GLU A 62 -5.43 7.88 -4.48
N ALA A 63 -5.99 6.99 -3.67
CA ALA A 63 -5.23 6.20 -2.71
C ALA A 63 -4.22 5.28 -3.40
N LEU A 64 -4.59 4.66 -4.52
CA LEU A 64 -3.69 3.79 -5.29
C LEU A 64 -2.50 4.58 -5.85
N ARG A 65 -2.73 5.78 -6.42
CA ARG A 65 -1.63 6.66 -6.87
C ARG A 65 -0.67 7.01 -5.73
N GLN A 66 -1.21 7.33 -4.55
CA GLN A 66 -0.37 7.63 -3.39
C GLN A 66 0.44 6.41 -2.93
N LEU A 67 -0.15 5.21 -2.93
CA LEU A 67 0.58 3.98 -2.62
C LEU A 67 1.71 3.76 -3.64
N GLN A 68 1.41 3.83 -4.95
CA GLN A 68 2.40 3.64 -6.01
C GLN A 68 3.57 4.62 -5.88
N ALA A 69 3.29 5.91 -5.66
CA ALA A 69 4.33 6.91 -5.44
C ALA A 69 5.22 6.57 -4.23
N CYS A 70 4.67 6.01 -3.15
CA CYS A 70 5.45 5.58 -1.98
C CYS A 70 6.32 4.34 -2.29
N SER A 71 5.83 3.44 -3.14
CA SER A 71 6.58 2.26 -3.57
C SER A 71 7.73 2.66 -4.50
N GLU A 72 7.49 3.55 -5.47
CA GLU A 72 8.52 4.04 -6.39
C GLU A 72 9.60 4.87 -5.68
N THR A 73 9.19 5.74 -4.76
CA THR A 73 10.12 6.57 -3.99
C THR A 73 10.80 5.80 -2.87
N HIS A 74 10.33 4.60 -2.52
CA HIS A 74 10.72 3.83 -1.32
C HIS A 74 10.64 4.66 -0.02
N HIS A 75 9.79 5.68 0.00
CA HIS A 75 9.63 6.57 1.14
C HIS A 75 8.15 6.79 1.43
N LEU A 76 7.83 6.86 2.72
CA LEU A 76 6.49 7.23 3.16
C LEU A 76 6.30 8.75 3.04
N PRO A 77 5.04 9.23 2.97
CA PRO A 77 4.77 10.65 2.91
C PRO A 77 5.33 11.36 4.16
N ALA A 78 5.95 12.53 3.97
CA ALA A 78 6.59 13.28 5.06
C ALA A 78 5.68 13.58 6.27
N ARG A 79 4.35 13.67 6.04
CA ARG A 79 3.37 13.83 7.13
C ARG A 79 3.29 12.61 8.06
N ILE A 80 3.59 11.42 7.54
CA ILE A 80 3.57 10.17 8.31
C ILE A 80 4.97 9.83 8.80
N ASP A 81 5.96 9.96 7.91
CA ASP A 81 7.35 9.80 8.26
C ASP A 81 8.19 11.04 7.94
N PRO A 82 8.36 11.96 8.91
CA PRO A 82 9.18 13.15 8.71
C PRO A 82 10.66 12.82 8.52
N GLN A 83 11.11 11.63 8.93
CA GLN A 83 12.48 11.17 8.72
C GLN A 83 12.71 10.61 7.31
N GLN A 84 11.64 10.43 6.51
CA GLN A 84 11.67 9.80 5.19
C GLN A 84 12.57 8.56 5.17
N THR A 85 12.34 7.66 6.12
CA THR A 85 13.14 6.44 6.26
C THR A 85 12.92 5.57 5.03
N HIS A 86 14.01 5.05 4.47
CA HIS A 86 13.93 4.11 3.36
C HIS A 86 13.09 2.88 3.77
N CYS A 87 12.09 2.56 2.95
CA CYS A 87 11.16 1.45 3.12
C CYS A 87 11.08 0.68 1.80
N THR A 88 11.42 -0.60 1.82
CA THR A 88 11.21 -1.48 0.66
C THR A 88 9.75 -1.91 0.62
N LEU A 89 8.88 -1.04 0.07
CA LEU A 89 7.45 -1.27 -0.02
C LEU A 89 7.08 -1.85 -1.40
N SER A 90 6.62 -3.10 -1.42
CA SER A 90 6.03 -3.75 -2.59
C SER A 90 4.51 -3.74 -2.50
N ILE A 91 3.80 -3.35 -3.56
CA ILE A 91 2.34 -3.30 -3.58
C ILE A 91 1.80 -4.40 -4.48
N LEU A 92 0.96 -5.27 -3.93
CA LEU A 92 0.19 -6.24 -4.71
C LEU A 92 -1.16 -5.61 -5.05
N PRO A 93 -1.37 -5.18 -6.31
CA PRO A 93 -2.55 -4.40 -6.70
C PRO A 93 -3.85 -5.20 -6.52
N PRO A 94 -5.00 -4.50 -6.34
CA PRO A 94 -6.29 -5.15 -6.22
C PRO A 94 -6.55 -6.04 -7.44
N ARG A 95 -7.04 -7.28 -7.23
CA ARG A 95 -7.30 -8.27 -8.31
C ARG A 95 -8.38 -7.80 -9.31
N ARG A 96 -8.93 -6.61 -9.12
CA ARG A 96 -10.01 -5.98 -9.88
C ARG A 96 -9.75 -4.51 -10.22
N ALA A 97 -8.48 -4.14 -10.46
CA ALA A 97 -8.13 -2.94 -11.23
C ALA A 97 -7.84 -3.25 -12.72
N THR A 98 -8.26 -4.43 -13.22
CA THR A 98 -8.41 -4.65 -14.66
C THR A 98 -9.77 -4.11 -15.11
N ALA A 99 -9.87 -2.80 -15.26
CA ALA A 99 -10.87 -2.18 -16.13
C ALA A 99 -10.40 -0.79 -16.55
N LYS A 100 -10.05 -0.69 -17.84
CA LYS A 100 -9.80 0.53 -18.63
C LYS A 100 -8.46 1.25 -18.45
N ALA A 101 -7.39 0.60 -18.90
CA ALA A 101 -6.47 1.29 -19.80
C ALA A 101 -7.05 1.23 -21.22
N VAL A 102 -7.93 2.19 -21.51
CA VAL A 102 -8.22 2.82 -22.80
C VAL A 102 -7.95 1.99 -24.07
N GLU A 103 -9.01 1.41 -24.64
CA GLU A 103 -9.19 1.43 -26.10
C GLU A 103 -9.23 2.91 -26.53
N PHE A 104 -8.39 3.32 -27.49
CA PHE A 104 -8.66 4.22 -28.62
C PHE A 104 -7.34 4.83 -29.16
N SER A 105 -6.80 4.23 -30.22
CA SER A 105 -6.07 4.93 -31.32
C SER A 105 -6.28 4.08 -32.57
N HIS A 106 -7.28 4.39 -33.40
CA HIS A 106 -7.30 5.39 -34.48
C HIS A 106 -6.57 4.92 -35.74
N ALA A 107 -7.38 4.81 -36.80
CA ALA A 107 -7.15 4.61 -38.22
C ALA A 107 -5.73 4.73 -38.77
N ALA A 108 -5.40 3.78 -39.66
CA ALA A 108 -4.79 4.06 -40.96
C ALA A 108 -5.30 3.02 -41.97
#